data_AF-W6RGH9-F1
#
_entry.id   AF-W6RGH9-F1
#
_cell.length_a   1.000
_cell.length_b   1.000
_cell.length_c   1.000
_cell.angle_alpha   90.00
_cell.angle_beta   90.00
_cell.angle_gamma   90.00
#
_symmetry.space_group_name_H-M   'P 1'
#
loop_
_entity.id
_entity.type
_entity.pdbx_description
1 polymer ?
#
loop_
_entity_poly.entity_id
_entity_poly.type
_entity_poly.pdbx_seq_one_letter_code
_entity_poly.pdbx_strand_id
1 'polypeptide(L)' 'MTKHLHVLEQAGLVRSAKVGRESHYAFQPDRIGEMRAYLDSVSRQWDAALERLRGFVER' A
#
# COMPACT_ATOMS: atom_id res chain seq x y z
N MET A 1 -11.81 0.67 20.38
CA MET A 1 -10.77 1.35 19.57
C MET A 1 -9.49 0.53 19.37
N THR A 2 -9.21 -0.55 20.12
CA THR A 2 -8.00 -1.40 19.93
C THR A 2 -8.09 -2.41 18.78
N LYS A 3 -9.30 -2.86 18.42
CA LYS A 3 -9.49 -3.77 17.27
C LYS A 3 -8.94 -3.19 15.97
N HIS A 4 -9.16 -1.90 15.71
CA HIS A 4 -8.64 -1.24 14.51
C HIS A 4 -7.12 -1.15 14.51
N LEU A 5 -6.49 -0.88 15.67
CA LEU A 5 -5.03 -0.84 15.78
C LEU A 5 -4.40 -2.21 15.49
N HIS A 6 -5.05 -3.30 15.92
CA HIS A 6 -4.58 -4.65 15.61
C HIS A 6 -4.68 -4.98 14.11
N VAL A 7 -5.78 -4.58 13.46
CA VAL A 7 -5.94 -4.74 12.01
C VAL A 7 -4.88 -3.95 11.24
N LEU A 8 -4.62 -2.71 11.66
CA LEU A 8 -3.60 -1.86 11.04
C LEU A 8 -2.18 -2.41 11.28
N GLU A 9 -1.92 -3.00 12.44
CA GLU A 9 -0.63 -3.65 12.75
C GLU A 9 -0.42 -4.91 11.91
N GLN A 10 -1.45 -5.76 11.76
CA GLN A 10 -1.42 -6.94 10.90
C GLN A 10 -1.19 -6.55 9.42
N ALA A 11 -1.73 -5.43 8.98
CA ALA A 11 -1.50 -4.86 7.65
C ALA A 11 -0.12 -4.19 7.51
N GLY A 12 0.67 -4.10 8.58
CA GLY A 12 1.98 -3.43 8.60
C GLY A 12 1.90 -1.90 8.51
N LEU A 13 0.72 -1.30 8.67
CA LEU A 13 0.52 0.15 8.58
C LEU A 13 0.90 0.89 9.87
N VAL A 14 0.90 0.17 11.00
CA VAL A 14 1.35 0.68 12.29
C VAL A 14 2.24 -0.36 12.98
N ARG A 15 3.16 0.11 13.82
CA ARG A 15 3.97 -0.74 14.70
C ARG A 15 3.56 -0.50 16.14
N SER A 16 3.38 -1.55 16.94
CA SER A 16 3.21 -1.41 18.39
C SER A 16 4.53 -1.54 19.15
N ALA A 17 4.64 -0.79 20.24
CA ALA A 17 5.69 -0.92 21.25
C ALA A 17 5.05 -0.88 22.64
N LYS A 18 5.39 -1.84 23.51
CA LYS A 18 4.92 -1.82 24.90
C LYS A 18 5.90 -1.03 25.76
N VAL A 19 5.38 -0.03 26.46
CA VAL A 19 6.12 0.79 27.43
C VAL A 19 5.43 0.63 28.78
N GLY A 20 5.95 -0.27 29.61
CA GLY A 20 5.34 -0.62 30.90
C GLY A 20 3.96 -1.23 30.74
N ARG A 21 2.92 -0.55 31.25
CA ARG A 21 1.51 -0.95 31.12
C ARG A 21 0.81 -0.33 29.91
N GLU A 22 1.51 0.46 29.11
CA GLU A 22 0.95 1.12 27.93
C GLU A 22 1.40 0.44 26.63
N SER A 23 0.54 0.51 25.61
CA SER A 23 0.88 0.11 24.24
C SER A 23 0.84 1.34 23.36
N HIS A 24 2.01 1.74 22.85
CA HIS A 24 2.19 2.86 21.94
C HIS A 24 2.14 2.34 20.51
N TYR A 25 1.46 3.05 19.62
CA TYR A 25 1.33 2.68 18.21
C TYR A 25 1.89 3.82 17.36
N ALA A 26 2.80 3.49 16.44
CA ALA A 26 3.40 4.43 15.52
C ALA A 26 3.03 4.07 14.08
N PHE A 27 2.60 5.05 13.30
CA PHE A 27 2.30 4.89 11.88
C PHE A 27 3.58 4.67 11.05
N GLN A 28 3.52 3.77 10.07
CA GLN A 28 4.63 3.42 9.20
C GLN A 28 4.38 3.91 7.77
N PRO A 29 4.79 5.15 7.43
CA PRO A 29 4.55 5.73 6.11
C PRO A 29 5.29 4.99 4.98
N ASP A 30 6.43 4.37 5.27
CA ASP A 30 7.25 3.64 4.30
C ASP A 30 6.48 2.49 3.63
N ARG A 31 5.64 1.78 4.39
CA ARG A 31 4.82 0.66 3.87
C ARG A 31 3.77 1.13 2.87
N ILE A 32 3.20 2.31 3.08
CA ILE A 32 2.28 2.91 2.11
C ILE A 32 3.03 3.34 0.85
N GLY A 33 4.26 3.84 1.00
CA GLY A 33 5.13 4.17 -0.13
C GLY A 33 5.41 2.96 -1.01
N GLU A 34 5.77 1.82 -0.42
CA GLU A 34 5.99 0.55 -1.14
C GLU A 34 4.75 0.09 -1.90
N MET A 35 3.58 0.10 -1.24
CA MET A 35 2.31 -0.30 -1.86
C MET A 35 1.94 0.64 -3.03
N ARG A 36 2.17 1.95 -2.87
CA ARG A 36 1.95 2.92 -3.94
C ARG A 36 2.87 2.67 -5.12
N ALA A 37 4.16 2.44 -4.88
CA ALA A 37 5.11 2.14 -5.95
C ALA A 37 4.73 0.87 -6.73
N TYR A 38 4.23 -0.16 -6.04
CA TYR A 38 3.70 -1.36 -6.68
C TYR A 38 2.49 -1.05 -7.56
N LEU A 39 1.50 -0.32 -7.05
CA LEU A 39 0.31 0.05 -7.83
C LEU A 39 0.66 0.91 -9.05
N ASP A 40 1.61 1.84 -8.91
CA ASP A 40 2.08 2.67 -10.02
C ASP A 40 2.77 1.83 -11.10
N SER A 41 3.54 0.81 -10.71
CA SER A 41 4.16 -0.14 -11.63
C SER A 41 3.11 -0.95 -12.41
N VAL A 42 2.07 -1.43 -11.72
CA VAL A 42 0.96 -2.14 -12.36
C VAL A 42 0.24 -1.18 -13.32
N SER A 43 -0.11 0.03 -12.89
CA SER A 43 -0.80 1.02 -13.74
C SER A 43 -0.06 1.26 -15.05
N ARG A 44 1.26 1.47 -15.00
CA ARG A 44 2.09 1.70 -16.22
C ARG A 44 2.05 0.52 -17.19
N GLN A 45 1.99 -0.71 -16.69
CA GLN A 45 1.89 -1.90 -17.54
C GLN A 45 0.54 -1.96 -18.26
N TRP A 46 -0.53 -1.59 -17.56
CA TRP A 46 -1.86 -1.50 -18.16
C TRP A 46 -1.93 -0.38 -19.19
N ASP A 47 -1.40 0.80 -18.89
CA ASP A 47 -1.35 1.92 -19.84
C ASP A 47 -0.61 1.52 -21.13
N ALA A 48 0.55 0.86 -21.01
CA ALA A 48 1.29 0.36 -22.17
C ALA A 48 0.52 -0.71 -22.96
N ALA A 49 -0.19 -1.60 -22.28
CA ALA A 49 -1.02 -2.62 -22.93
C ALA A 49 -2.20 -2.00 -23.70
N LEU A 50 -2.84 -0.97 -23.12
CA LEU A 50 -3.93 -0.23 -23.74
C LEU A 50 -3.47 0.58 -24.94
N GLU A 51 -2.31 1.24 -24.87
CA GLU A 51 -1.74 1.95 -26.02
C GLU A 51 -1.41 1.02 -27.17
N ARG A 52 -0.87 -0.17 -26.88
CA ARG A 52 -0.63 -1.19 -27.91
C ARG A 52 -1.94 -1.66 -28.56
N LEU A 53 -3.00 -1.83 -27.77
CA LEU A 53 -4.32 -2.19 -28.29
C LEU A 53 -4.89 -1.09 -29.17
N ARG A 54 -4.79 0.17 -28.75
CA ARG A 54 -5.21 1.34 -29.53
C ARG A 54 -4.54 1.36 -30.90
N GLY A 55 -3.21 1.25 -30.94
CA GLY A 55 -2.45 1.24 -32.19
C GLY A 55 -2.77 0.06 -33.12
N PHE A 56 -3.31 -1.04 -32.59
CA PHE A 56 -3.79 -2.16 -33.40
C PHE A 56 -5.19 -1.89 -34.01
N VAL A 57 -6.07 -1.24 -33.26
CA VAL A 57 -7.47 -1.00 -33.67
C VAL A 57 -7.60 0.21 -34.61
N GLU A 58 -6.76 1.23 -34.45
CA GLU A 58 -6.79 2.44 -35.29
C GLU A 58 -6.09 2.27 -36.65
N ARG A 59 -5.82 1.03 -37.06
CA ARG A 59 -5.18 0.66 -38.32
C ARG A 59 -6.16 0.14 -39.36
#